data_AF-A0A1N7GTN3-F1
#
_entry.id   AF-A0A1N7GTN3-F1
#
_cell.length_a   1.000
_cell.length_b   1.000
_cell.length_c   1.000
_cell.angle_alpha   90.00
_cell.angle_beta   90.00
_cell.angle_gamma   90.00
#
_symmetry.space_group_name_H-M   'P 1'
#
loop_
_entity.id
_entity.type
_entity.pdbx_description
1 polymer ?
#
loop_
_entity_poly.entity_id
_entity_poly.type
_entity_poly.pdbx_seq_one_letter_code
_entity_poly.pdbx_strand_id
1 'polypeptide(L)' 'MVNINFDFDDDMIAVDDYDRKQRLVAAQDGGVWRVLEGPIGGPNTLSQRTTVGTANQVLVETLQWLAEPGE' A
#
# COMPACT_ATOMS: atom_id res chain seq x y z
N MET A 1 15.23 -4.14 -12.81
CA MET A 1 14.24 -3.12 -13.18
C MET A 1 13.07 -3.40 -12.29
N VAL A 2 12.74 -2.49 -11.36
CA VAL A 2 11.71 -2.76 -10.36
C VAL A 2 10.34 -2.65 -11.03
N ASN A 3 9.49 -3.66 -10.91
CA ASN A 3 8.19 -3.70 -11.56
C ASN A 3 7.09 -3.26 -10.57
N ILE A 4 6.89 -1.94 -10.48
CA ILE A 4 5.89 -1.33 -9.60
C ILE A 4 4.79 -0.65 -10.42
N ASN A 5 3.54 -0.83 -10.02
CA ASN A 5 2.40 -0.07 -10.53
C ASN A 5 1.77 0.78 -9.42
N PHE A 6 1.45 2.04 -9.71
CA PHE A 6 0.75 2.96 -8.81
C PHE A 6 -0.62 3.31 -9.37
N ASP A 7 -1.62 3.28 -8.51
CA ASP A 7 -2.99 3.69 -8.80
C ASP A 7 -3.47 4.65 -7.71
N PHE A 8 -4.01 5.80 -8.12
CA PHE A 8 -4.37 6.89 -7.22
C PHE A 8 -5.79 7.37 -7.55
N ASP A 9 -6.65 7.34 -6.54
CA ASP A 9 -7.98 7.96 -6.51
C ASP A 9 -8.04 8.95 -5.32
N ASP A 10 -9.05 9.82 -5.31
CA ASP A 10 -9.20 10.85 -4.27
C ASP A 10 -9.18 10.26 -2.83
N ASP A 11 -9.69 9.04 -2.67
CA ASP A 11 -9.82 8.35 -1.38
C ASP A 11 -9.01 7.05 -1.29
N MET A 12 -8.16 6.74 -2.29
CA MET A 12 -7.43 5.48 -2.35
C MET A 12 -6.05 5.61 -3.03
N ILE A 13 -5.07 4.90 -2.49
CA ILE A 13 -3.76 4.72 -3.11
C ILE A 13 -3.47 3.22 -3.14
N ALA A 14 -3.23 2.64 -4.31
CA ALA A 14 -2.82 1.25 -4.45
C ALA A 14 -1.46 1.15 -5.14
N VAL A 15 -0.59 0.30 -4.60
CA VAL A 15 0.76 0.06 -5.09
C VAL A 15 1.00 -1.43 -5.19
N ASP A 16 1.28 -1.91 -6.40
CA ASP A 16 1.65 -3.30 -6.66
C ASP A 16 3.15 -3.39 -6.87
N ASP A 17 3.84 -4.16 -6.04
CA ASP A 17 5.21 -4.62 -6.26
C ASP A 17 5.15 -6.04 -6.84
N TYR A 18 5.30 -6.15 -8.17
CA TYR A 18 5.24 -7.43 -8.87
C TYR A 18 6.49 -8.28 -8.65
N ASP A 19 7.61 -7.69 -8.25
CA ASP A 19 8.84 -8.43 -7.96
C ASP A 19 8.69 -9.20 -6.64
N ARG A 20 8.12 -8.56 -5.61
CA ARG A 20 7.82 -9.17 -4.31
C ARG A 20 6.47 -9.89 -4.29
N LYS A 21 5.64 -9.74 -5.33
CA LYS A 21 4.25 -10.20 -5.41
C LYS A 21 3.40 -9.69 -4.25
N GLN A 22 3.63 -8.46 -3.83
CA GLN A 22 2.93 -7.81 -2.72
C GLN A 22 2.21 -6.56 -3.21
N ARG A 23 1.08 -6.27 -2.59
CA ARG A 23 0.27 -5.07 -2.81
C ARG A 23 0.17 -4.30 -1.50
N LEU A 24 0.28 -3.00 -1.60
CA LEU A 24 -0.11 -2.06 -0.55
C LEU A 24 -1.33 -1.27 -1.03
N VAL A 25 -2.34 -1.14 -0.17
CA VAL A 25 -3.53 -0.31 -0.42
C VAL A 25 -3.73 0.60 0.77
N ALA A 26 -3.78 1.89 0.54
CA ALA A 26 -4.27 2.86 1.51
C ALA A 26 -5.65 3.35 1.08
N ALA A 27 -6.62 3.32 1.99
CA ALA A 27 -7.96 3.83 1.74
C ALA A 27 -8.37 4.79 2.86
N GLN A 28 -9.07 5.86 2.49
CA GLN A 28 -9.59 6.82 3.44
C GLN A 28 -10.91 6.33 4.04
N ASP A 29 -11.04 6.39 5.36
CA ASP A 29 -12.25 6.08 6.12
C ASP A 29 -12.38 7.08 7.28
N GLY A 30 -13.45 7.89 7.29
CA GLY A 30 -13.72 8.82 8.40
C GLY A 30 -12.64 9.87 8.67
N GLY A 31 -11.88 10.29 7.65
CA GLY A 31 -10.81 11.27 7.76
C GLY A 31 -9.45 10.71 8.18
N VAL A 32 -9.33 9.39 8.33
CA VAL A 32 -8.05 8.69 8.50
C VAL A 32 -7.80 7.77 7.33
N TRP A 33 -6.54 7.45 7.07
CA TRP A 33 -6.11 6.51 6.05
C TRP A 33 -5.73 5.20 6.70
N ARG A 34 -6.37 4.10 6.27
CA ARG A 34 -5.95 2.75 6.64
C ARG A 34 -5.02 2.22 5.57
N VAL A 35 -3.80 1.86 5.96
CA VAL A 35 -2.81 1.25 5.09
C VAL A 35 -2.85 -0.25 5.32
N LEU A 36 -3.08 -0.99 4.24
CA LEU A 36 -3.25 -2.43 4.18
C LEU A 36 -2.19 -3.02 3.26
N GLU A 37 -1.75 -4.24 3.54
CA GLU A 37 -0.82 -4.97 2.68
C GLU A 37 -1.21 -6.44 2.51
N GLY A 38 -0.77 -7.06 1.43
CA GLY A 38 -0.97 -8.49 1.20
C GLY A 38 -0.51 -8.98 -0.16
N PRO A 39 -0.58 -10.30 -0.41
CA PRO A 39 -0.11 -10.89 -1.65
C PRO A 39 -0.96 -10.48 -2.86
N ILE A 40 -0.30 -10.18 -3.99
CA ILE A 40 -0.96 -10.00 -5.28
C ILE A 40 -1.55 -11.34 -5.73
N GLY A 41 -2.87 -11.37 -5.98
CA GLY A 41 -3.58 -12.57 -6.42
C GLY A 41 -3.73 -13.66 -5.35
N GLY A 42 -3.40 -13.37 -4.09
CA GLY A 42 -3.68 -14.25 -2.97
C GLY A 42 -5.15 -14.17 -2.51
N PRO A 43 -5.52 -14.81 -1.39
CA PRO A 43 -6.84 -14.66 -0.80
C PRO A 43 -7.17 -13.17 -0.63
N ASN A 44 -8.44 -12.79 -0.83
CA ASN A 44 -8.95 -11.40 -0.80
C ASN A 44 -8.83 -10.68 0.57
N THR A 45 -7.91 -11.10 1.41
CA THR A 45 -7.66 -10.60 2.76
C THR A 45 -6.35 -9.82 2.76
N LEU A 46 -6.47 -8.50 2.83
CA LEU A 46 -5.35 -7.61 3.15
C LEU A 46 -5.23 -7.48 4.67
N SER A 47 -4.00 -7.45 5.17
CA SER A 47 -3.71 -7.24 6.58
C SER A 47 -3.47 -5.76 6.82
N GLN A 48 -4.01 -5.22 7.92
CA GLN A 48 -3.77 -3.83 8.26
C GLN A 48 -2.34 -3.64 8.74
N ARG A 49 -1.60 -2.78 8.05
CA ARG A 49 -0.23 -2.42 8.37
C ARG A 49 -0.16 -1.24 9.33
N THR A 50 -0.89 -0.16 9.03
CA THR A 50 -0.92 1.04 9.87
C THR A 50 -2.16 1.91 9.62
N THR A 51 -2.32 2.98 10.39
CA THR A 51 -3.33 4.02 10.19
C THR A 51 -2.68 5.39 10.34
N VAL A 52 -2.90 6.26 9.36
CA VAL A 52 -2.28 7.60 9.30
C VAL A 52 -3.33 8.68 9.07
N GLY A 53 -3.01 9.93 9.40
CA GLY A 53 -3.98 11.03 9.36
C GLY A 53 -4.03 11.79 8.03
N THR A 54 -3.04 11.60 7.15
CA THR A 54 -2.90 12.42 5.93
C THR A 54 -2.38 11.60 4.76
N ALA A 55 -2.71 12.03 3.53
CA ALA A 55 -2.17 11.44 2.31
C ALA A 55 -0.63 11.53 2.23
N ASN A 56 -0.02 12.60 2.76
CA ASN A 56 1.44 12.72 2.82
C ASN A 56 2.07 11.62 3.67
N GLN A 57 1.43 11.24 4.79
CA GLN A 57 1.90 10.11 5.59
C GLN A 57 1.73 8.79 4.85
N VAL A 58 0.64 8.61 4.09
CA VAL A 58 0.47 7.41 3.23
C VAL A 58 1.61 7.29 2.22
N LEU A 59 2.00 8.39 1.59
CA LEU A 59 3.13 8.39 0.66
C LEU A 59 4.43 7.96 1.35
N VAL A 60 4.69 8.47 2.56
CA VAL A 60 5.88 8.06 3.34
C VAL A 60 5.84 6.58 3.68
N GLU A 61 4.71 6.06 4.15
CA GLU A 61 4.52 4.62 4.44
C GLU A 61 4.74 3.76 3.20
N THR A 62 4.22 4.20 2.06
CA THR A 62 4.39 3.51 0.76
C THR A 62 5.85 3.45 0.35
N LEU A 63 6.58 4.56 0.46
CA LEU A 63 8.01 4.61 0.13
C LEU A 63 8.85 3.75 1.08
N GLN A 64 8.51 3.73 2.37
CA GLN A 64 9.17 2.88 3.35
C GLN A 64 8.94 1.40 3.03
N TRP A 65 7.69 1.01 2.72
CA TRP A 65 7.31 -0.34 2.33
C TRP A 65 8.08 -0.82 1.08
N LEU A 66 8.19 0.03 0.06
CA LEU A 66 8.99 -0.27 -1.15
C LEU A 66 10.49 -0.42 -0.87
N ALA A 67 11.01 0.24 0.17
CA ALA A 67 12.41 0.16 0.57
C ALA A 67 12.72 -1.06 1.44
N GLU A 68 11.70 -1.79 1.92
CA GLU A 68 11.91 -3.01 2.68
C GLU A 68 12.57 -4.09 1.81
N PRO A 69 13.56 -4.83 2.33
CA PRO A 69 14.15 -5.92 1.57
C PRO A 69 13.12 -7.03 1.31
N GLY A 70 13.04 -7.50 0.07
CA GLY A 70 12.34 -8.77 -0.22
C GLY A 70 13.05 -9.92 0.50
N GLU A 71 12.29 -10.78 1.17
CA GLU A 71 12.79 -12.09 1.62
C GLU A 71 13.15 -12.99 0.43
#